data_AF-A0A1E7LFM8-F1
#
_entry.id   AF-A0A1E7LFM8-F1
#
_cell.length_a   1.000
_cell.length_b   1.000
_cell.length_c   1.000
_cell.angle_alpha   90.00
_cell.angle_beta   90.00
_cell.angle_gamma   90.00
#
_symmetry.space_group_name_H-M   'P 1'
#
loop_
_entity.id
_entity.type
_entity.pdbx_description
1 polymer ?
#
loop_
_entity_poly.entity_id
_entity_poly.type
_entity_poly.pdbx_seq_one_letter_code
_entity_poly.pdbx_strand_id
1 'polypeptide(L)'
;MLLVHPDGNSFRFDPGALCLELLPTGGPGALAYFEVLHGPADLVDWAGRSRLPGGLDLVVSPAEVVAARRLRDALWRLAEARVAGEPAGADDLA
;
A
#
# COMPACT_ATOMS: atom_id res chain seq x y z
N MET A 1 -3.26 6.69 9.41
CA MET A 1 -3.48 5.25 9.64
C MET A 1 -2.78 4.76 10.90
N LEU A 2 -3.41 3.88 11.68
CA LEU A 2 -2.75 3.14 12.77
C LEU A 2 -2.14 1.86 12.18
N LEU A 3 -0.85 1.65 12.40
CA LEU A 3 -0.12 0.43 12.06
C LEU A 3 0.08 -0.39 13.32
N VAL A 4 -0.07 -1.70 13.20
CA VAL A 4 0.22 -2.66 14.27
C VAL A 4 1.29 -3.60 13.72
N HIS A 5 2.46 -3.58 14.35
CA HIS A 5 3.54 -4.48 14.00
C HIS A 5 3.18 -5.90 14.48
N PRO A 6 3.66 -6.97 13.81
CA PRO A 6 3.37 -8.36 14.21
C PRO A 6 3.75 -8.73 15.66
N ASP A 7 4.62 -7.96 16.32
CA ASP A 7 4.99 -8.14 17.74
C ASP A 7 4.03 -7.43 18.74
N GLY A 8 3.02 -6.71 18.25
CA GLY A 8 2.04 -5.98 19.06
C GLY A 8 2.31 -4.49 19.26
N ASN A 9 3.45 -3.96 18.82
CA ASN A 9 3.72 -2.52 18.86
C ASN A 9 2.83 -1.75 17.87
N SER A 10 2.50 -0.50 18.18
CA SER A 10 1.67 0.34 17.29
C SER A 10 2.26 1.72 17.02
N PHE A 11 2.03 2.21 15.79
CA PHE A 11 2.56 3.48 15.30
C PHE A 11 1.51 4.23 14.48
N ARG A 12 1.48 5.55 14.60
CA ARG A 12 0.65 6.40 13.73
C ARG A 12 1.45 6.78 12.49
N PHE A 13 0.91 6.46 11.32
CA PHE A 13 1.47 6.85 10.02
C PHE A 13 0.52 7.83 9.32
N ASP A 14 1.03 9.02 9.01
CA ASP A 14 0.31 10.09 8.29
C ASP A 14 1.15 10.52 7.09
N PRO A 15 0.93 9.91 5.90
CA PRO A 15 1.84 10.14 4.79
C PRO A 15 1.49 11.33 3.89
N GLY A 16 0.46 12.11 4.23
CA GLY A 16 0.04 13.29 3.46
C GLY A 16 -0.58 13.02 2.07
N ALA A 17 -0.45 11.81 1.52
CA ALA A 17 -1.04 11.40 0.25
C ALA A 17 -1.61 9.97 0.33
N LEU A 18 -2.78 9.74 -0.28
CA LEU A 18 -3.47 8.45 -0.26
C LEU A 18 -2.62 7.30 -0.85
N CYS A 19 -1.92 7.54 -1.95
CA CYS A 19 -1.08 6.51 -2.57
C CYS A 19 -0.01 5.98 -1.62
N LEU A 20 0.55 6.83 -0.78
CA LEU A 20 1.56 6.45 0.21
C LEU A 20 0.96 5.65 1.38
N GLU A 21 -0.37 5.66 1.59
CA GLU A 21 -1.05 4.79 2.55
C GLU A 21 -1.06 3.31 2.11
N LEU A 22 -0.70 2.99 0.86
CA LEU A 22 -0.51 1.61 0.40
C LEU A 22 0.84 1.02 0.84
N LEU A 23 1.90 1.83 0.99
CA LEU A 23 3.24 1.33 1.30
C LEU A 23 3.33 0.40 2.53
N PRO A 24 2.64 0.68 3.66
CA PRO A 24 2.74 -0.19 4.83
C PRO A 24 1.88 -1.47 4.74
N THR A 25 1.23 -1.77 3.61
CA THR A 25 0.46 -3.02 3.44
C THR A 25 1.32 -4.20 2.96
N GLY A 26 2.63 -4.00 2.79
CA GLY A 26 3.58 -4.98 2.27
C GLY A 26 4.51 -4.35 1.23
N GLY A 27 5.18 -5.18 0.44
CA GLY A 27 6.04 -4.68 -0.64
C GLY A 27 6.99 -5.73 -1.19
N PRO A 28 7.94 -5.32 -2.06
CA PRO A 28 8.91 -6.21 -2.65
C PRO A 28 9.97 -6.72 -1.64
N GLY A 29 10.58 -7.86 -1.95
CA GLY A 29 11.71 -8.38 -1.19
C GLY A 29 11.39 -8.63 0.28
N ALA A 30 12.19 -8.06 1.19
CA ALA A 30 12.00 -8.23 2.63
C ALA A 30 10.67 -7.65 3.15
N LEU A 31 10.07 -6.70 2.42
CA LEU A 31 8.79 -6.08 2.79
C LEU A 31 7.60 -7.04 2.60
N ALA A 32 7.76 -8.13 1.85
CA ALA A 32 6.73 -9.16 1.67
C ALA A 32 6.35 -9.84 2.98
N TYR A 33 7.23 -9.80 3.99
CA TYR A 33 6.93 -10.25 5.35
C TYR A 33 5.72 -9.52 5.97
N PHE A 34 5.47 -8.27 5.57
CA PHE A 34 4.38 -7.44 6.06
C PHE A 34 3.14 -7.43 5.15
N GLU A 35 3.03 -8.38 4.21
CA GLU A 35 1.87 -8.46 3.32
C GLU A 35 0.57 -8.63 4.13
N VAL A 36 -0.42 -7.77 3.85
CA VAL A 36 -1.76 -7.86 4.44
C VAL A 36 -2.88 -7.88 3.40
N LEU A 37 -2.59 -7.62 2.11
CA LEU A 37 -3.58 -7.64 1.03
C LEU A 37 -3.65 -9.04 0.40
N HIS A 38 -4.21 -10.01 1.13
CA HIS A 38 -4.32 -11.40 0.67
C HIS A 38 -5.50 -11.62 -0.27
N GLY A 39 -6.60 -10.89 -0.07
CA GLY A 39 -7.81 -10.98 -0.87
C GLY A 39 -8.65 -9.70 -0.90
N PRO A 40 -9.83 -9.75 -1.56
CA PRO A 40 -10.66 -8.57 -1.75
C PRO A 40 -11.11 -7.88 -0.45
N ALA A 41 -11.43 -8.66 0.58
CA ALA A 41 -11.83 -8.12 1.88
C ALA A 41 -10.75 -7.24 2.50
N ASP A 42 -9.48 -7.64 2.40
CA ASP A 42 -8.36 -6.87 2.96
C ASP A 42 -8.21 -5.50 2.27
N LEU A 43 -8.48 -5.44 0.95
CA LEU A 43 -8.42 -4.18 0.22
C LEU A 43 -9.60 -3.26 0.55
N VAL A 44 -10.80 -3.82 0.76
CA VAL A 44 -11.97 -3.07 1.24
C VAL A 44 -11.72 -2.52 2.65
N ASP A 45 -11.17 -3.34 3.56
CA ASP A 45 -10.84 -2.95 4.92
C ASP A 45 -9.76 -1.87 4.96
N TRP A 46 -8.71 -1.99 4.13
CA TRP A 46 -7.71 -0.94 3.95
C TRP A 46 -8.34 0.35 3.45
N ALA A 47 -9.22 0.28 2.44
CA ALA A 47 -9.89 1.45 1.88
C ALA A 47 -10.76 2.16 2.94
N GLY A 48 -11.47 1.41 3.78
CA GLY A 48 -12.26 1.96 4.89
C GLY A 48 -11.42 2.62 6.00
N ARG A 49 -10.13 2.29 6.11
CA ARG A 49 -9.18 2.92 7.05
C ARG A 49 -8.37 4.08 6.46
N SER A 50 -8.40 4.21 5.14
CA SER A 50 -7.64 5.20 4.37
C SER A 50 -8.37 6.53 4.27
N ARG A 51 -7.72 7.54 3.69
CA ARG A 51 -8.32 8.88 3.44
C ARG A 51 -9.31 8.91 2.28
N LEU A 52 -10.17 7.90 2.20
CA LEU A 52 -11.26 7.88 1.24
C LEU A 52 -12.54 8.43 1.89
N PRO A 53 -13.47 9.00 1.09
CA PRO A 53 -14.80 9.33 1.58
C PRO A 53 -15.46 8.10 2.22
N GLY A 54 -16.15 8.30 3.34
CA GLY A 54 -16.97 7.24 3.94
C GLY A 54 -18.15 6.86 3.05
N GLY A 55 -18.72 5.67 3.27
CA GLY A 55 -19.93 5.22 2.57
C GLY A 55 -19.71 4.73 1.14
N LEU A 56 -18.47 4.45 0.75
CA LEU A 56 -18.17 3.77 -0.51
C LEU A 56 -18.60 2.31 -0.42
N ASP A 57 -19.49 1.88 -1.33
CA ASP A 57 -19.87 0.48 -1.49
C ASP A 57 -18.90 -0.21 -2.46
N LEU A 58 -17.70 -0.52 -1.95
CA LEU A 58 -16.62 -1.06 -2.76
C LEU A 58 -16.82 -2.55 -3.04
N VAL A 59 -16.90 -2.90 -4.32
CA VAL A 59 -16.84 -4.30 -4.78
C VAL A 59 -15.48 -4.51 -5.42
N VAL A 60 -14.65 -5.33 -4.76
CA VAL A 60 -13.28 -5.63 -5.20
C VAL A 60 -13.22 -7.07 -5.73
N SER A 61 -12.62 -7.24 -6.89
CA SER A 61 -12.30 -8.52 -7.49
C SER A 61 -10.88 -8.99 -7.09
N PRO A 62 -10.58 -10.30 -7.16
CA PRO A 62 -9.22 -10.79 -6.94
C PRO A 62 -8.17 -10.14 -7.87
N ALA A 63 -8.57 -9.76 -9.09
CA ALA A 63 -7.68 -9.10 -10.04
C ALA A 63 -7.29 -7.69 -9.59
N GLU A 64 -8.21 -6.96 -8.95
CA GLU A 64 -7.93 -5.63 -8.41
C GLU A 64 -7.01 -5.68 -7.19
N VAL A 65 -7.04 -6.76 -6.40
CA VAL A 65 -6.05 -6.99 -5.34
C VAL A 65 -4.64 -7.16 -5.93
N VAL A 66 -4.52 -7.92 -7.03
CA VAL A 66 -3.25 -8.06 -7.75
C VAL A 66 -2.80 -6.71 -8.30
N ALA A 67 -3.71 -5.92 -8.87
CA ALA A 67 -3.40 -4.58 -9.39
C ALA A 67 -2.95 -3.62 -8.26
N ALA A 68 -3.62 -3.66 -7.11
CA ALA A 68 -3.26 -2.86 -5.94
C ALA A 68 -1.85 -3.21 -5.42
N ARG A 69 -1.50 -4.50 -5.33
CA ARG A 69 -0.14 -4.94 -4.96
C ARG A 69 0.90 -4.49 -5.98
N ARG A 70 0.61 -4.58 -7.29
CA ARG A 70 1.51 -4.08 -8.34
C ARG A 70 1.74 -2.57 -8.23
N LEU A 71 0.67 -1.80 -8.02
CA LEU A 71 0.76 -0.36 -7.80
C LEU A 71 1.59 -0.05 -6.55
N ARG A 72 1.34 -0.74 -5.43
CA ARG A 72 2.12 -0.59 -4.20
C ARG A 72 3.61 -0.85 -4.43
N ASP A 73 3.94 -1.92 -5.13
CA ASP A 73 5.34 -2.28 -5.39
C ASP A 73 6.05 -1.25 -6.27
N ALA A 74 5.35 -0.67 -7.26
CA ALA A 74 5.85 0.47 -8.04
C ALA A 74 6.05 1.72 -7.15
N LEU A 75 5.09 2.03 -6.27
CA LEU A 75 5.21 3.15 -5.34
C LEU A 75 6.39 2.99 -4.37
N TRP A 76 6.69 1.77 -3.92
CA TRP A 76 7.89 1.50 -3.12
C TRP A 76 9.16 1.85 -3.88
N ARG A 77 9.32 1.35 -5.11
CA ARG A 77 10.49 1.63 -5.95
C ARG A 77 10.63 3.12 -6.28
N LEU A 78 9.52 3.81 -6.56
CA LEU A 78 9.51 5.26 -6.76
C LEU A 78 9.94 6.03 -5.51
N ALA A 79 9.46 5.63 -4.34
CA ALA A 79 9.83 6.25 -3.07
C ALA A 79 11.31 6.04 -2.76
N GLU A 80 11.83 4.82 -2.96
CA GLU A 80 13.24 4.49 -2.77
C GLU A 80 14.14 5.29 -3.71
N ALA A 81 13.85 5.30 -5.01
CA ALA A 81 14.59 6.09 -6.00
C ALA A 81 14.59 7.58 -5.63
N ARG A 82 13.43 8.10 -5.21
CA ARG A 82 13.29 9.50 -4.80
C ARG A 82 14.11 9.85 -3.55
N VAL A 83 14.25 8.92 -2.61
CA VAL A 83 15.10 9.06 -1.41
C VAL A 83 16.58 8.98 -1.77
N ALA A 84 16.95 8.07 -2.68
CA ALA A 84 18.31 7.92 -3.18
C ALA A 84 18.76 9.07 -4.10
N GLY A 85 17.83 9.87 -4.61
CA GLY A 85 18.11 10.91 -5.61
C GLY A 85 18.30 10.37 -7.02
N GLU A 86 17.76 9.17 -7.28
CA GLU A 86 17.83 8.46 -8.55
C GLU A 86 16.59 8.72 -9.42
N PRO A 87 16.70 8.59 -10.75
CA PRO A 87 15.54 8.67 -11.63
C PRO A 87 14.57 7.50 -11.39
N ALA A 88 13.27 7.74 -11.59
CA ALA A 88 12.27 6.69 -11.60
C ALA A 88 12.50 5.70 -12.74
N GLY A 89 12.30 4.41 -12.48
CA GLY A 89 12.26 3.38 -13.53
C GLY A 89 11.08 3.61 -14.47
N ALA A 90 11.29 3.44 -15.77
CA ALA A 90 10.23 3.66 -16.77
C ALA A 90 9.02 2.74 -16.55
N ASP A 91 9.26 1.50 -16.14
CA ASP A 91 8.22 0.50 -15.86
C ASP A 91 7.37 0.84 -14.63
N ASP A 92 7.89 1.67 -13.71
CA ASP A 92 7.14 2.11 -12.52
C ASP A 92 6.18 3.27 -12.82
N LEU A 93 6.22 3.81 -14.05
CA LEU A 93 5.39 4.90 -14.53
C LEU A 93 4.40 4.50 -15.64
N ALA A 94 4.44 3.25 -16.08
CA ALA A 94 3.62 2.70 -17.18
C ALA A 94 2.26 2.17 -16.71
#